data_AF-A0A5B6W8E3-F1
#
_entry.id   AF-A0A5B6W8E3-F1
#
_cell.length_a   1.000
_cell.length_b   1.000
_cell.length_c   1.000
_cell.angle_alpha   90.00
_cell.angle_beta   90.00
_cell.angle_gamma   90.00
#
_symmetry.space_group_name_H-M   'P 1'
#
loop_
_entity.id
_entity.type
_entity.pdbx_description
1 polymer ?
#
loop_
_entity_poly.entity_id
_entity_poly.type
_entity_poly.pdbx_seq_one_letter_code
_entity_poly.pdbx_strand_id
1 'polypeptide(L)'
;MDDLDCTIEQKLKGAVSLLRDEAYQWWLTMREGTQANHVTWDFFKVAFQGKYVGASYVDARRKEFLNLVQRNKSIAEFEAEFLRLSWYARGIVTIEYECCVQFEDGLQDELRVLIPPQRERDFAALVKKAKIAEDVKRSERQNRE
;
A
#
# COMPACT_ATOMS: atom_id res chain seq x y z
N MET A 1 -10.54 -2.22 2.94
CA MET A 1 -11.85 -1.62 3.26
C MET A 1 -12.72 -1.72 2.01
N ASP A 2 -12.99 -2.95 1.57
CA ASP A 2 -13.83 -3.23 0.39
C ASP A 2 -15.03 -4.12 0.77
N ASP A 3 -15.31 -4.29 2.06
CA ASP A 3 -16.26 -5.26 2.59
C ASP A 3 -17.50 -4.59 3.22
N LEU A 4 -17.96 -3.53 2.55
CA LEU A 4 -19.29 -2.96 2.78
C LEU A 4 -19.92 -2.91 1.39
N ASP A 5 -21.03 -3.64 1.22
CA ASP A 5 -21.97 -3.55 0.09
C ASP A 5 -22.63 -2.15 0.04
N CYS A 6 -21.81 -1.11 0.08
CA CYS A 6 -22.21 0.27 -0.01
C CYS A 6 -22.01 0.75 -1.43
N THR A 7 -23.05 1.33 -2.00
CA THR A 7 -22.94 2.07 -3.25
C THR A 7 -21.91 3.19 -3.11
N ILE A 8 -21.32 3.60 -4.22
CA ILE A 8 -20.31 4.68 -4.27
C ILE A 8 -20.87 5.96 -3.60
N GLU A 9 -22.16 6.22 -3.76
CA GLU A 9 -22.87 7.33 -3.11
C GLU A 9 -22.95 7.18 -1.58
N GLN A 10 -23.20 5.98 -1.07
CA GLN A 10 -23.23 5.73 0.37
C GLN A 10 -21.84 5.90 0.99
N LYS A 11 -20.78 5.45 0.30
CA LYS A 11 -19.39 5.68 0.73
C LYS A 11 -19.08 7.18 0.84
N LEU A 12 -19.48 7.96 -0.16
CA LEU A 12 -19.32 9.41 -0.14
C LEU A 12 -20.08 10.07 1.02
N LYS A 13 -21.36 9.73 1.20
CA LYS A 13 -22.17 10.26 2.31
C LYS A 13 -21.56 9.93 3.68
N GLY A 14 -21.08 8.70 3.85
CA GLY A 14 -20.41 8.26 5.07
C GLY A 14 -19.09 8.98 5.34
N ALA A 15 -18.25 9.20 4.33
CA ALA A 15 -17.01 9.95 4.54
C ALA A 15 -17.26 11.42 4.87
N VAL A 16 -18.24 12.03 4.20
CA VAL A 16 -18.62 13.43 4.43
C VAL A 16 -19.18 13.63 5.84
N SER A 17 -19.93 12.67 6.39
CA SER A 17 -20.44 12.74 7.76
C SER A 17 -19.36 12.62 8.84
N LEU A 18 -18.18 12.10 8.50
CA LEU A 18 -17.03 12.01 9.39
C LEU A 18 -16.16 13.28 9.38
N LEU A 19 -16.34 14.17 8.40
CA LEU A 19 -15.64 15.45 8.36
C LEU A 19 -16.10 16.35 9.50
N ARG A 20 -15.16 17.06 10.12
CA ARG A 20 -15.43 17.99 11.22
C ARG A 20 -14.86 19.37 10.90
N ASP A 21 -15.50 20.39 11.46
CA ASP A 21 -15.02 21.77 11.48
C ASP A 21 -14.56 22.27 10.10
N GLU A 22 -13.30 22.70 9.98
CA GLU A 22 -12.70 23.21 8.75
C GLU A 22 -12.81 22.23 7.58
N ALA A 23 -12.68 20.92 7.84
CA ALA A 23 -12.73 19.92 6.79
C ALA A 23 -14.13 19.80 6.19
N TYR A 24 -15.17 19.91 7.02
CA TYR A 24 -16.55 19.91 6.54
C TYR A 24 -16.87 21.21 5.78
N GLN A 25 -16.45 22.37 6.29
CA GLN A 25 -16.66 23.65 5.62
C GLN A 25 -15.99 23.71 4.24
N TRP A 26 -14.74 23.26 4.15
CA TRP A 26 -14.06 23.15 2.85
C TRP A 26 -14.82 22.27 1.86
N TRP A 27 -15.31 21.11 2.32
CA TRP A 27 -16.04 20.20 1.44
C TRP A 27 -17.34 20.82 0.92
N LEU A 28 -18.05 21.59 1.76
CA LEU A 28 -19.25 22.33 1.34
C LEU A 28 -18.93 23.34 0.23
N THR A 29 -17.90 24.19 0.42
CA THR A 29 -17.47 25.18 -0.59
C THR A 29 -17.09 24.51 -1.90
N MET A 30 -16.38 23.39 -1.84
CA MET A 30 -15.94 22.68 -3.04
C MET A 30 -17.11 22.00 -3.78
N ARG A 31 -18.09 21.49 -3.04
CA ARG A 31 -19.32 20.93 -3.60
C ARG A 31 -20.18 22.01 -4.26
N GLU A 32 -20.26 23.21 -3.68
CA GLU A 32 -21.00 24.34 -4.27
C GLU A 32 -20.37 24.82 -5.59
N GLY A 33 -19.05 24.77 -5.70
CA GLY A 33 -18.32 25.11 -6.93
C GLY A 33 -18.30 24.01 -8.00
N THR A 34 -18.84 22.82 -7.73
CA THR A 34 -18.78 21.66 -8.62
C THR A 34 -20.19 21.24 -9.04
N GLN A 35 -20.41 20.93 -10.32
CA GLN A 35 -21.72 20.45 -10.76
C GLN A 35 -22.05 19.09 -10.09
N ALA A 36 -23.30 18.89 -9.68
CA ALA A 36 -23.71 17.74 -8.88
C ALA A 36 -23.41 16.36 -9.51
N ASN A 37 -23.42 16.27 -10.84
CA ASN A 37 -23.07 15.08 -11.62
C ASN A 37 -21.56 14.71 -11.56
N HIS A 38 -20.69 15.65 -11.18
CA HIS A 38 -19.24 15.44 -11.06
C HIS A 38 -18.80 15.13 -9.63
N VAL A 39 -19.69 15.25 -8.64
CA VAL A 39 -19.39 14.97 -7.23
C VAL A 39 -19.47 13.46 -6.96
N THR A 40 -18.41 12.75 -7.35
CA THR A 40 -18.27 11.30 -7.15
C THR A 40 -17.34 10.98 -5.97
N TRP A 41 -17.32 9.72 -5.53
CA TRP A 41 -16.36 9.25 -4.53
C TRP A 41 -14.90 9.45 -4.95
N ASP A 42 -14.60 9.20 -6.22
CA ASP A 42 -13.24 9.39 -6.74
C ASP A 42 -12.83 10.86 -6.75
N PHE A 43 -13.76 11.75 -7.12
CA PHE A 43 -13.54 13.20 -7.00
C PHE A 43 -13.26 13.61 -5.55
N PHE A 44 -14.06 13.13 -4.58
CA PHE A 44 -13.83 13.38 -3.15
C PHE A 44 -12.44 12.94 -2.71
N LYS A 45 -12.02 11.71 -3.04
CA LYS A 45 -10.70 11.19 -2.66
C LYS A 45 -9.57 12.03 -3.23
N VAL A 46 -9.61 12.35 -4.52
CA VAL A 46 -8.56 13.14 -5.18
C VAL A 46 -8.46 14.54 -4.58
N ALA A 47 -9.61 15.20 -4.39
CA ALA A 47 -9.62 16.55 -3.85
C ALA A 47 -9.23 16.60 -2.36
N PHE A 48 -9.69 15.62 -1.57
CA PHE A 48 -9.32 15.50 -0.15
C PHE A 48 -7.82 15.23 0.00
N GLN A 49 -7.28 14.32 -0.82
CA GLN A 49 -5.85 14.08 -0.87
C GLN A 49 -5.10 15.35 -1.29
N GLY A 50 -5.53 16.04 -2.35
CA GLY A 50 -4.87 17.25 -2.82
C GLY A 50 -4.80 18.38 -1.78
N LYS A 51 -5.85 18.53 -0.95
CA LYS A 51 -5.86 19.56 0.11
C LYS A 51 -5.11 19.17 1.38
N TYR A 52 -5.31 17.95 1.86
CA TYR A 52 -4.84 17.54 3.20
C TYR A 52 -3.60 16.64 3.18
N VAL A 53 -3.31 16.03 2.03
CA VAL A 53 -2.13 15.18 1.84
C VAL A 53 -1.18 15.93 0.90
N GLY A 54 -0.24 16.66 1.51
CA GLY A 54 0.73 17.44 0.73
C GLY A 54 1.51 16.58 -0.26
N ALA A 55 1.75 17.10 -1.47
CA ALA A 55 2.50 16.40 -2.51
C ALA A 55 3.87 15.91 -2.03
N SER A 56 4.56 16.70 -1.19
CA SER A 56 5.83 16.33 -0.55
C SER A 56 5.72 15.08 0.32
N TYR A 57 4.60 14.89 1.02
CA TYR A 57 4.36 13.70 1.83
C TYR A 57 4.16 12.46 0.94
N VAL A 58 3.36 12.58 -0.12
CA VAL A 58 3.15 11.50 -1.09
C VAL A 58 4.48 11.10 -1.75
N ASP A 59 5.26 12.09 -2.17
CA ASP A 59 6.56 11.86 -2.79
C ASP A 59 7.56 11.24 -1.81
N ALA A 60 7.54 11.64 -0.54
CA ALA A 60 8.35 11.01 0.50
C ALA A 60 7.97 9.52 0.69
N ARG A 61 6.67 9.20 0.78
CA ARG A 61 6.20 7.80 0.89
C ARG A 61 6.52 6.97 -0.35
N ARG A 62 6.44 7.58 -1.54
CA ARG A 62 6.85 6.94 -2.79
C ARG A 62 8.35 6.63 -2.82
N LYS A 63 9.20 7.57 -2.39
CA LYS A 63 10.65 7.34 -2.26
C LYS A 63 10.95 6.26 -1.21
N GLU A 64 10.22 6.24 -0.10
CA GLU A 64 10.34 5.22 0.93
C GLU A 64 10.02 3.83 0.37
N PHE A 65 8.97 3.70 -0.44
CA PHE A 65 8.61 2.46 -1.12
C PHE A 65 9.70 1.96 -2.06
N LEU A 66 10.25 2.83 -2.91
CA LEU A 66 11.30 2.47 -3.87
C LEU A 66 12.61 2.01 -3.21
N ASN A 67 12.89 2.51 -2.01
CA ASN A 67 14.06 2.13 -1.22
C ASN A 67 13.74 1.10 -0.12
N LEU A 68 12.56 0.49 -0.18
CA LEU A 68 12.11 -0.44 0.84
C LEU A 68 12.88 -1.75 0.74
N VAL A 69 13.54 -2.10 1.84
CA VAL A 69 14.29 -3.35 2.01
C VAL A 69 13.90 -3.98 3.34
N GLN A 70 13.89 -5.31 3.40
CA GLN A 70 13.52 -6.10 4.56
C GLN A 70 14.36 -5.72 5.79
N ARG A 71 15.69 -5.58 5.61
CA ARG A 71 16.65 -5.36 6.72
C ARG A 71 16.36 -6.35 7.85
N ASN A 72 16.40 -5.95 9.11
CA ASN A 72 16.20 -6.82 10.27
C ASN A 72 14.73 -7.15 10.58
N LYS A 73 13.80 -6.82 9.67
CA LYS A 73 12.37 -7.09 9.87
C LYS A 73 12.04 -8.54 9.51
N SER A 74 11.06 -9.09 10.21
CA SER A 74 10.44 -10.34 9.79
C SER A 74 9.76 -10.18 8.43
N ILE A 75 9.55 -11.28 7.71
CA ILE A 75 8.80 -11.26 6.45
C ILE A 75 7.38 -10.71 6.63
N ALA A 76 6.75 -10.97 7.78
CA ALA A 76 5.42 -10.43 8.08
C ALA A 76 5.40 -8.91 8.26
N GLU A 77 6.39 -8.35 8.96
CA GLU A 77 6.53 -6.89 9.11
C GLU A 77 6.88 -6.21 7.79
N PHE A 78 7.77 -6.83 7.01
CA PHE A 78 8.15 -6.35 5.69
C PHE A 78 6.97 -6.35 4.72
N GLU A 79 6.18 -7.43 4.68
CA GLU A 79 4.94 -7.53 3.91
C GLU A 79 3.95 -6.41 4.28
N ALA A 80 3.71 -6.21 5.58
CA ALA A 80 2.78 -5.19 6.04
C ALA A 80 3.20 -3.77 5.63
N GLU A 81 4.50 -3.47 5.73
CA GLU A 81 5.05 -2.18 5.32
C GLU A 81 5.03 -2.00 3.80
N PHE A 82 5.37 -3.05 3.05
CA PHE A 82 5.30 -3.08 1.59
C PHE A 82 3.89 -2.79 1.10
N LEU A 83 2.90 -3.50 1.62
CA LEU A 83 1.49 -3.30 1.27
C LEU A 83 1.00 -1.90 1.66
N ARG A 84 1.44 -1.36 2.79
CA ARG A 84 1.08 0.01 3.21
C ARG A 84 1.63 1.06 2.26
N LEU A 85 2.90 0.92 1.86
CA LEU A 85 3.60 1.89 1.03
C LEU A 85 3.26 1.77 -0.46
N SER A 86 2.89 0.58 -0.94
CA SER A 86 2.50 0.34 -2.34
C SER A 86 1.29 1.18 -2.77
N TRP A 87 0.41 1.55 -1.82
CA TRP A 87 -0.71 2.48 -2.07
C TRP A 87 -0.26 3.84 -2.62
N TYR A 88 0.90 4.35 -2.19
CA TYR A 88 1.45 5.64 -2.64
C TYR A 88 2.22 5.53 -3.96
N ALA A 89 2.53 4.30 -4.37
CA ALA A 89 3.21 3.96 -5.61
C ALA A 89 2.26 3.33 -6.66
N ARG A 90 0.94 3.36 -6.44
CA ARG A 90 -0.09 2.98 -7.44
C ARG A 90 0.07 3.90 -8.66
N GLY A 91 0.74 3.38 -9.70
CA GLY A 91 1.17 4.14 -10.89
C GLY A 91 2.63 3.85 -11.29
N ILE A 92 3.46 3.38 -10.36
CA ILE A 92 4.80 2.84 -10.62
C ILE A 92 4.74 1.31 -10.69
N VAL A 93 4.01 0.70 -9.75
CA VAL A 93 3.79 -0.74 -9.72
C VAL A 93 2.37 -0.97 -10.17
N THR A 94 2.23 -1.25 -11.46
CA THR A 94 0.94 -1.30 -12.16
C THR A 94 0.47 -2.73 -12.36
N ILE A 95 1.39 -3.69 -12.31
CA ILE A 95 1.14 -5.11 -12.54
C ILE A 95 1.61 -5.90 -11.31
N GLU A 96 0.84 -6.92 -10.92
CA GLU A 96 1.17 -7.81 -9.80
C GLU A 96 2.58 -8.43 -9.91
N TYR A 97 3.04 -8.68 -11.14
CA TYR A 97 4.41 -9.10 -11.42
C TYR A 97 5.46 -8.08 -10.96
N GLU A 98 5.24 -6.78 -11.21
CA GLU A 98 6.15 -5.72 -10.76
C GLU A 98 6.19 -5.63 -9.23
N CYS A 99 5.06 -5.90 -8.54
CA CYS A 99 5.03 -6.05 -7.08
C CYS A 99 5.94 -7.21 -6.63
N CYS A 100 5.87 -8.34 -7.33
CA CYS A 100 6.69 -9.51 -7.00
C CYS A 100 8.19 -9.20 -7.17
N VAL A 101 8.58 -8.61 -8.29
CA VAL A 101 9.97 -8.22 -8.55
C VAL A 101 10.48 -7.24 -7.49
N GLN A 102 9.74 -6.17 -7.20
CA GLN A 102 10.14 -5.21 -6.18
C GLN A 102 10.23 -5.83 -4.77
N PHE A 103 9.36 -6.79 -4.45
CA PHE A 103 9.39 -7.48 -3.17
C PHE A 103 10.61 -8.40 -3.07
N GLU A 104 10.90 -9.19 -4.11
CA GLU A 104 12.14 -10.00 -4.21
C GLU A 104 13.39 -9.11 -4.10
N ASP A 105 13.38 -7.95 -4.75
CA ASP A 105 14.43 -6.95 -4.70
C ASP A 105 14.53 -6.24 -3.34
N GLY A 106 13.57 -6.41 -2.45
CA GLY A 106 13.65 -5.91 -1.08
C GLY A 106 14.12 -6.96 -0.07
N LEU A 107 14.10 -8.26 -0.41
CA LEU A 107 14.45 -9.34 0.52
C LEU A 107 15.92 -9.32 0.93
N GLN A 108 16.22 -9.83 2.13
CA GLN A 108 17.60 -10.09 2.53
C GLN A 108 18.26 -11.14 1.62
N ASP A 109 19.55 -10.98 1.34
CA ASP A 109 20.30 -11.89 0.48
C ASP A 109 20.25 -13.35 0.94
N GLU A 110 20.22 -13.59 2.26
CA GLU A 110 20.10 -14.93 2.83
C GLU A 110 18.81 -15.66 2.43
N LEU A 111 17.72 -14.91 2.23
CA LEU A 111 16.42 -15.44 1.82
C LEU A 111 16.30 -15.48 0.31
N ARG A 112 16.88 -14.51 -0.41
CA ARG A 112 16.93 -14.51 -1.88
C ARG A 112 17.57 -15.76 -2.46
N VAL A 113 18.59 -16.32 -1.82
CA VAL A 113 19.24 -17.56 -2.30
C VAL A 113 18.28 -18.76 -2.26
N LEU A 114 17.29 -18.75 -1.37
CA LEU A 114 16.31 -19.83 -1.23
C LEU A 114 15.09 -19.67 -2.15
N ILE A 115 14.90 -18.48 -2.72
CA ILE A 115 13.75 -18.16 -3.57
C ILE A 115 14.25 -17.97 -5.00
N PRO A 116 13.89 -18.86 -5.94
CA PRO A 116 14.27 -18.70 -7.35
C PRO A 116 13.77 -17.34 -7.88
N PRO A 117 14.66 -16.50 -8.43
CA PRO A 117 14.30 -15.14 -8.84
C PRO A 117 13.29 -15.15 -9.98
N GLN A 118 12.36 -14.18 -9.95
CA GLN A 118 11.42 -13.84 -11.03
C GLN A 118 10.51 -14.99 -11.48
N ARG A 119 10.37 -16.04 -10.67
CA ARG A 119 9.56 -17.21 -11.00
C ARG A 119 8.09 -17.02 -10.66
N GLU A 120 7.80 -16.27 -9.60
CA GLU A 120 6.45 -16.08 -9.09
C GLU A 120 5.83 -14.79 -9.62
N ARG A 121 4.61 -14.94 -10.15
CA ARG A 121 3.78 -13.83 -10.65
C ARG A 121 2.63 -13.48 -9.71
N ASP A 122 2.48 -14.26 -8.65
CA ASP A 122 1.47 -14.12 -7.61
C ASP A 122 2.17 -13.67 -6.32
N PHE A 123 1.76 -12.51 -5.83
CA PHE A 123 2.39 -11.90 -4.66
C PHE A 123 2.17 -12.73 -3.38
N ALA A 124 0.99 -13.33 -3.20
CA ALA A 124 0.68 -14.15 -2.04
C ALA A 124 1.52 -15.44 -2.03
N ALA A 125 1.72 -16.05 -3.20
CA ALA A 125 2.58 -17.22 -3.35
C ALA A 125 4.04 -16.89 -2.99
N LEU A 126 4.55 -15.75 -3.46
CA LEU A 126 5.89 -15.26 -3.14
C LEU A 126 6.07 -15.03 -1.63
N VAL A 127 5.15 -14.31 -0.99
CA VAL A 127 5.19 -14.05 0.45
C VAL A 127 5.18 -15.36 1.24
N LYS A 128 4.35 -16.34 0.85
CA LYS A 128 4.31 -17.64 1.51
C LYS A 128 5.67 -18.35 1.44
N LYS A 129 6.33 -18.35 0.27
CA LYS A 129 7.67 -18.93 0.12
C LYS A 129 8.71 -18.20 0.98
N ALA A 130 8.64 -16.87 1.03
CA ALA A 130 9.54 -16.07 1.86
C ALA A 130 9.39 -16.39 3.36
N LYS A 131 8.17 -16.58 3.85
CA LYS A 131 7.91 -17.01 5.24
C LYS A 131 8.52 -18.39 5.53
N ILE A 132 8.35 -19.36 4.62
CA ILE A 132 8.96 -20.68 4.76
C ILE A 132 10.49 -20.59 4.79
N ALA A 133 11.09 -19.78 3.90
CA ALA A 133 12.53 -19.58 3.87
C ALA A 133 13.07 -18.94 5.17
N GLU A 134 12.32 -17.98 5.73
CA GLU A 134 12.65 -17.35 7.02
C GLU A 134 12.64 -18.37 8.18
N ASP A 135 11.63 -19.25 8.23
CA ASP A 135 11.52 -20.28 9.25
C ASP A 135 12.66 -21.31 9.15
N VAL A 136 13.01 -21.72 7.93
CA VAL A 136 14.17 -22.61 7.68
C VAL A 136 15.46 -21.96 8.18
N LYS A 137 15.69 -20.69 7.85
CA LYS A 137 16.89 -19.96 8.31
C LYS A 137 16.94 -19.75 9.82
N ARG A 138 15.80 -19.45 10.44
CA ARG A 138 15.70 -19.35 11.91
C ARG A 138 16.05 -20.68 12.58
N SER A 139 15.56 -21.79 12.04
CA SER A 139 15.83 -23.14 12.55
C SER A 139 17.30 -23.54 12.37
N GLU A 140 17.91 -23.21 11.23
CA GLU A 140 19.35 -23.43 10.99
C GLU A 140 20.24 -22.68 11.99
N ARG A 141 19.87 -21.45 12.38
CA ARG A 141 20.62 -20.68 13.37
C ARG A 141 20.50 -21.29 14.77
N GLN A 142 19.30 -21.71 15.16
CA GLN A 142 19.05 -22.37 16.46
C GLN A 142 19.78 -23.71 16.59
N ASN A 143 19.94 -24.46 15.49
CA ASN A 143 20.65 -25.75 15.50
C ASN A 143 22.19 -25.61 15.54
N ARG A 144 22.74 -24.40 15.39
CA ARG A 144 24.19 -24.11 15.41
C ARG A 144 24.67 -23.53 16.75
N GLU A 145 23.74 -23.19 17.65
CA GLU A 145 23.97 -22.73 19.02
C GLU A 145 23.92 -23.91 19.99
#